data_AF-A0A4R1FPM4-F1
#
_entry.id   AF-A0A4R1FPM4-F1
#
_cell.length_a   1.000
_cell.length_b   1.000
_cell.length_c   1.000
_cell.angle_alpha   90.00
_cell.angle_beta   90.00
_cell.angle_gamma   90.00
#
_symmetry.space_group_name_H-M   'P 1'
#
loop_
_entity.id
_entity.type
_entity.pdbx_description
1 polymer ?
#
loop_
_entity_poly.entity_id
_entity_poly.type
_entity_poly.pdbx_seq_one_letter_code
_entity_poly.pdbx_strand_id
1 'polypeptide(L)'
;MTDSADGLPSAVPALWDERLRLFSFATAEKRADYLRVLRAFDSARAAYVVLLHADDVAEWIFRVEAGGRVEAAAGVPLPAVEIGPLLEQLHRWGVLERSYDGTRAATLAEYRNRHYVYQFAQAGFGAYRAVAGVLAARMEDASLSRLVLPELLADLHTLAAANRDGDAERVYTTLRRLDAALTDLAARAAHFYLSLGDLVRTTEITPESFLAHKDALLAHMREFSMDLARFAPRLAAAIGDVEETGIEQLIGRAAGCDERVLLSQDERAVDWRSRWDGLRTWFVAAGTESSETCEADRLREATMSAIAAVLSLLRRVTETRRGGVSRESALRHLAEWFVATPTTGSAHALYDAVFGLGKPRHLALEHPDAELVPTSRTWWAAPPLEISRTLAETGRAPTAGAPARIARNDAGVRRLREAQLAAQRERAAAAASLSQGSVHERVLDRRETEVLLRLLDAASTAWVPVSGKVDGTTGSDNGVTLTVRPCDGSTVIRTAAGLLHLNNRRLEVRESSRRGGAR
;
A
#
# COMPACT_ATOMS: atom_id res chain seq x y z
N MET A 1 42.68 8.22 65.78
CA MET A 1 41.78 9.24 65.20
C MET A 1 40.87 8.47 64.26
N THR A 2 39.60 8.42 64.63
CA THR A 2 38.55 7.52 64.13
C THR A 2 38.25 7.76 62.66
N ASP A 3 38.42 6.73 61.85
CA ASP A 3 37.89 6.64 60.49
C ASP A 3 36.52 5.96 60.58
N SER A 4 35.46 6.75 60.46
CA SER A 4 34.08 6.28 60.42
C SER A 4 33.58 6.45 58.99
N ALA A 5 33.77 5.41 58.19
CA ALA A 5 33.06 5.23 56.94
C ALA A 5 31.67 4.66 57.27
N ASP A 6 30.67 5.53 57.27
CA ASP A 6 29.25 5.18 57.29
C ASP A 6 28.91 4.34 56.05
N GLY A 7 28.62 3.06 56.28
CA GLY A 7 27.98 2.18 55.31
C GLY A 7 26.47 2.36 55.32
N LEU A 8 25.90 2.79 54.19
CA LEU A 8 24.47 2.71 53.86
C LEU A 8 24.32 1.94 52.52
N PRO A 9 23.18 1.27 52.28
CA PRO A 9 23.15 -0.20 52.21
C PRO A 9 23.02 -0.78 50.80
N SER A 10 23.62 -1.95 50.57
CA SER A 10 23.49 -2.77 49.36
C SER A 10 22.12 -3.47 49.22
N ALA A 11 21.03 -2.86 49.68
CA ALA A 11 19.69 -3.47 49.71
C ALA A 11 18.93 -3.36 48.37
N VAL A 12 19.27 -2.38 47.53
CA VAL A 12 18.59 -2.11 46.25
C VAL A 12 18.77 -3.25 45.22
N PRO A 13 19.97 -3.83 45.03
CA PRO A 13 20.16 -4.97 44.11
C PRO A 13 19.37 -6.22 44.54
N ALA A 14 19.31 -6.50 45.84
CA ALA A 14 18.59 -7.65 46.39
C ALA A 14 17.07 -7.54 46.18
N LEU A 15 16.51 -6.34 46.32
CA LEU A 15 15.09 -6.06 46.03
C LEU A 15 14.77 -6.21 44.53
N TRP A 16 15.70 -5.87 43.64
CA TRP A 16 15.52 -6.05 42.20
C TRP A 16 15.53 -7.53 41.83
N ASP A 17 16.47 -8.30 42.35
CA ASP A 17 16.55 -9.75 42.12
C ASP A 17 15.28 -10.46 42.64
N GLU A 18 14.76 -10.03 43.80
CA GLU A 18 13.51 -10.56 44.35
C GLU A 18 12.30 -10.21 43.47
N ARG A 19 12.23 -8.99 42.92
CA ARG A 19 11.16 -8.57 41.99
C ARG A 19 11.28 -9.26 40.63
N LEU A 20 12.48 -9.44 40.11
CA LEU A 20 12.73 -10.14 38.85
C LEU A 20 12.41 -11.63 38.96
N ARG A 21 12.59 -12.23 40.15
CA ARG A 21 12.21 -13.62 40.42
C ARG A 21 10.73 -13.90 40.16
N LEU A 22 9.85 -12.89 40.26
CA LEU A 22 8.43 -13.03 39.93
C LEU A 22 8.18 -13.47 38.48
N PHE A 23 9.12 -13.25 37.55
CA PHE A 23 9.02 -13.68 36.14
C PHE A 23 9.51 -15.11 35.89
N SER A 24 10.02 -15.80 36.92
CA SER A 24 10.62 -17.15 36.79
C SER A 24 9.67 -18.17 36.16
N PHE A 25 8.35 -18.03 36.38
CA PHE A 25 7.35 -18.94 35.79
C PHE A 25 7.31 -18.88 34.25
N ALA A 26 7.71 -17.76 33.64
CA ALA A 26 7.67 -17.57 32.19
C ALA A 26 8.80 -18.33 31.47
N THR A 27 9.94 -18.56 32.14
CA THR A 27 11.13 -19.21 31.57
C THR A 27 11.40 -20.61 32.10
N ALA A 28 10.64 -21.08 33.09
CA ALA A 28 10.77 -22.41 33.67
C ALA A 28 10.40 -23.55 32.70
N GLU A 29 10.86 -24.77 33.00
CA GLU A 29 10.58 -25.96 32.19
C GLU A 29 9.07 -26.23 32.05
N LYS A 30 8.33 -26.17 33.16
CA LYS A 30 6.85 -26.30 33.22
C LYS A 30 6.08 -24.99 32.95
N ARG A 31 6.65 -24.05 32.18
CA ARG A 31 6.03 -22.73 31.90
C ARG A 31 4.58 -22.80 31.41
N ALA A 32 4.26 -23.78 30.56
CA ALA A 32 2.90 -23.94 30.03
C ALA A 32 1.89 -24.26 31.15
N ASP A 33 2.26 -25.13 32.08
CA ASP A 33 1.40 -25.52 33.19
C ASP A 33 1.27 -24.40 34.23
N TYR A 34 2.35 -23.67 34.52
CA TYR A 34 2.26 -22.47 35.35
C TYR A 34 1.31 -21.44 34.75
N LEU A 35 1.38 -21.20 33.43
CA LEU A 35 0.47 -20.27 32.75
C LEU A 35 -0.98 -20.75 32.76
N ARG A 36 -1.24 -22.07 32.65
CA ARG A 36 -2.60 -22.64 32.80
C ARG A 36 -3.16 -22.36 34.19
N VAL A 37 -2.38 -22.62 35.23
CA VAL A 37 -2.76 -22.34 36.62
C VAL A 37 -3.02 -20.85 36.83
N LEU A 38 -2.11 -19.96 36.39
CA LEU A 38 -2.28 -18.52 36.59
C LEU A 38 -3.47 -17.93 35.81
N ARG A 39 -3.77 -18.45 34.60
CA ARG A 39 -5.00 -18.08 33.86
C ARG A 39 -6.27 -18.52 34.57
N ALA A 40 -6.24 -19.65 35.27
CA ALA A 40 -7.35 -20.10 36.09
C ALA A 40 -7.62 -19.12 37.25
N PHE A 41 -6.56 -18.66 37.94
CA PHE A 41 -6.69 -17.61 38.95
C PHE A 41 -7.19 -16.28 38.38
N ASP A 42 -6.71 -15.88 37.19
CA ASP A 42 -7.16 -14.64 36.54
C ASP A 42 -8.63 -14.70 36.13
N SER A 43 -9.07 -15.86 35.62
CA SER A 43 -10.47 -16.10 35.26
C SER A 43 -11.38 -16.15 36.50
N ALA A 44 -10.92 -16.77 37.58
CA ALA A 44 -11.62 -16.76 38.86
C ALA A 44 -11.76 -15.34 39.42
N ARG A 45 -10.67 -14.56 39.37
CA ARG A 45 -10.65 -13.16 39.80
C ARG A 45 -11.60 -12.30 38.96
N ALA A 46 -11.67 -12.52 37.64
CA ALA A 46 -12.62 -11.84 36.75
C ALA A 46 -14.08 -12.18 37.09
N ALA A 47 -14.32 -13.34 37.70
CA ALA A 47 -15.61 -13.75 38.25
C ALA A 47 -15.77 -13.41 39.75
N TYR A 48 -14.93 -12.52 40.30
CA TYR A 48 -14.94 -12.06 41.68
C TYR A 48 -14.61 -13.13 42.75
N VAL A 49 -14.01 -14.25 42.34
CA VAL A 49 -13.48 -15.27 43.24
C VAL A 49 -11.99 -15.04 43.44
N VAL A 50 -11.58 -14.65 44.66
CA VAL A 50 -10.20 -14.21 44.94
C VAL A 50 -9.31 -15.33 45.49
N LEU A 51 -9.89 -16.25 46.26
CA LEU A 51 -9.20 -17.36 46.91
C LEU A 51 -9.59 -18.67 46.24
N LEU A 52 -8.60 -19.51 45.91
CA LEU A 52 -8.84 -20.84 45.34
C LEU A 52 -8.08 -21.92 46.12
N HIS A 53 -8.73 -23.07 46.34
CA HIS A 53 -8.04 -24.30 46.71
C HIS A 53 -7.47 -25.01 45.47
N ALA A 54 -6.57 -25.97 45.70
CA ALA A 54 -6.00 -26.79 44.62
C ALA A 54 -7.08 -27.52 43.78
N ASP A 55 -8.16 -27.99 44.42
CA ASP A 55 -9.27 -28.66 43.73
C ASP A 55 -10.06 -27.68 42.86
N ASP A 56 -10.33 -26.47 43.37
CA ASP A 56 -11.04 -25.42 42.62
C ASP A 56 -10.24 -24.96 41.39
N VAL A 57 -8.90 -24.93 41.48
CA VAL A 57 -8.02 -24.58 40.35
C VAL A 57 -8.20 -25.56 39.19
N ALA A 58 -8.36 -26.86 39.45
CA ALA A 58 -8.58 -27.86 38.40
C ALA A 58 -9.88 -27.57 37.62
N GLU A 59 -10.96 -27.22 38.33
CA GLU A 59 -12.23 -26.85 37.71
C GLU A 59 -12.14 -25.56 36.89
N TRP A 60 -11.40 -24.56 37.37
CA TRP A 60 -11.19 -23.32 36.64
C TRP A 60 -10.35 -23.52 35.38
N ILE A 61 -9.31 -24.37 35.42
CA ILE A 61 -8.54 -24.75 34.23
C ILE A 61 -9.48 -25.39 33.19
N PHE A 62 -10.30 -26.36 33.60
CA PHE A 62 -11.25 -27.01 32.72
C PHE A 62 -12.23 -26.02 32.09
N ARG A 63 -12.79 -25.08 32.87
CA ARG A 63 -13.70 -24.04 32.37
C ARG A 63 -13.05 -23.12 31.34
N VAL A 64 -11.80 -22.71 31.57
CA VAL A 64 -11.06 -21.84 30.65
C VAL A 64 -10.75 -22.57 29.34
N GLU A 65 -10.38 -23.86 29.41
CA GLU A 65 -10.06 -24.68 28.25
C GLU A 65 -11.31 -25.04 27.43
N ALA A 66 -12.43 -25.34 28.09
CA ALA A 66 -13.72 -25.59 27.42
C ALA A 66 -14.32 -24.34 26.77
N GLY A 67 -13.99 -23.14 27.27
CA GLY A 67 -14.52 -21.86 26.80
C GLY A 67 -13.92 -21.33 25.50
N GLY A 68 -13.01 -22.06 24.84
CA GLY A 68 -12.55 -21.76 23.47
C GLY A 68 -11.73 -20.47 23.28
N ARG A 69 -11.27 -19.82 24.36
CA ARG A 69 -10.47 -18.57 24.28
C ARG A 69 -8.98 -18.77 23.93
N VAL A 70 -8.57 -19.99 23.59
CA VAL A 70 -7.18 -20.30 23.25
C VAL A 70 -7.14 -21.34 22.11
N GLU A 71 -6.29 -21.10 21.11
CA GLU A 71 -5.70 -22.18 20.30
C GLU A 71 -4.94 -23.07 21.27
N ALA A 72 -5.61 -24.10 21.79
CA ALA A 72 -5.02 -25.04 22.71
C ALA A 72 -3.67 -25.47 22.13
N ALA A 73 -2.58 -25.15 22.83
CA ALA A 73 -1.37 -25.93 22.66
C ALA A 73 -1.83 -27.37 22.87
N ALA A 74 -1.86 -28.14 21.79
CA ALA A 74 -2.33 -29.52 21.77
C ALA A 74 -1.62 -30.26 22.90
N GLY A 75 -2.32 -30.47 24.01
CA GLY A 75 -1.65 -30.66 25.28
C GLY A 75 -2.52 -31.42 26.26
N VAL A 76 -1.95 -32.49 26.77
CA VAL A 76 -2.51 -33.42 27.75
C VAL A 76 -3.19 -32.67 28.91
N PRO A 77 -4.35 -33.14 29.41
CA PRO A 77 -5.00 -32.58 30.60
C PRO A 77 -4.01 -32.51 31.76
N LEU A 78 -3.92 -31.37 32.45
CA LEU A 78 -3.06 -31.26 33.63
C LEU A 78 -3.66 -32.11 34.77
N PRO A 79 -2.98 -33.19 35.23
CA PRO A 79 -3.55 -34.03 36.27
C PRO A 79 -3.58 -33.29 37.62
N ALA A 80 -4.64 -33.51 38.41
CA ALA A 80 -4.84 -32.82 39.69
C ALA A 80 -3.65 -32.98 40.67
N VAL A 81 -2.96 -34.11 40.62
CA VAL A 81 -1.76 -34.41 41.42
C VAL A 81 -0.60 -33.44 41.12
N GLU A 82 -0.53 -32.88 39.90
CA GLU A 82 0.52 -31.92 39.53
C GLU A 82 0.20 -30.49 39.93
N ILE A 83 -1.05 -30.14 40.22
CA ILE A 83 -1.46 -28.77 40.57
C ILE A 83 -0.83 -28.33 41.90
N GLY A 84 -0.83 -29.20 42.92
CA GLY A 84 -0.25 -28.90 44.24
C GLY A 84 1.23 -28.46 44.16
N PRO A 85 2.13 -29.25 43.53
CA PRO A 85 3.52 -28.85 43.33
C PRO A 85 3.69 -27.52 42.57
N LEU A 86 2.84 -27.24 41.56
CA LEU A 86 2.88 -26.00 40.81
C LEU A 86 2.51 -24.80 41.68
N LEU A 87 1.44 -24.91 42.49
CA LEU A 87 1.02 -23.88 43.43
C LEU A 87 2.10 -23.57 44.47
N GLU A 88 2.77 -24.60 44.99
CA GLU A 88 3.87 -24.42 45.95
C GLU A 88 5.09 -23.74 45.31
N GLN A 89 5.40 -24.03 44.04
CA GLN A 89 6.47 -23.33 43.33
C GLN A 89 6.09 -21.87 43.04
N LEU A 90 4.87 -21.60 42.59
CA LEU A 90 4.37 -20.24 42.36
C LEU A 90 4.35 -19.41 43.66
N HIS A 91 4.07 -20.06 44.79
CA HIS A 91 4.21 -19.45 46.11
C HIS A 91 5.68 -19.14 46.46
N ARG A 92 6.60 -20.08 46.24
CA ARG A 92 8.04 -19.87 46.48
C ARG A 92 8.65 -18.77 45.62
N TRP A 93 8.09 -18.50 44.45
CA TRP A 93 8.48 -17.37 43.60
C TRP A 93 7.81 -16.05 43.98
N GLY A 94 6.88 -16.04 44.94
CA GLY A 94 6.15 -14.84 45.37
C GLY A 94 5.04 -14.42 44.40
N VAL A 95 4.67 -15.27 43.44
CA VAL A 95 3.57 -14.99 42.49
C VAL A 95 2.22 -15.19 43.17
N LEU A 96 2.11 -16.25 43.98
CA LEU A 96 0.94 -16.55 44.80
C LEU A 96 1.25 -16.40 46.29
N GLU A 97 0.28 -15.87 47.03
CA GLU A 97 0.26 -15.96 48.48
C GLU A 97 -0.51 -17.21 48.90
N ARG A 98 -0.05 -17.82 49.99
CA ARG A 98 -0.63 -19.01 50.57
C ARG A 98 -1.13 -18.67 51.96
N SER A 99 -2.43 -18.84 52.20
CA SER A 99 -3.03 -18.76 53.52
C SER A 99 -3.70 -20.08 53.89
N TYR A 100 -3.94 -20.27 55.19
CA TYR A 100 -4.56 -21.46 55.72
C TYR A 100 -6.05 -21.20 55.92
N ASP A 101 -6.89 -22.06 55.34
CA ASP A 101 -8.33 -22.05 55.61
C ASP A 101 -8.69 -23.23 56.51
N GLY A 102 -8.92 -22.95 57.79
CA GLY A 102 -9.30 -23.95 58.79
C GLY A 102 -10.79 -24.30 58.80
N THR A 103 -11.63 -23.63 57.99
CA THR A 103 -13.08 -23.74 58.08
C THR A 103 -13.67 -24.95 57.35
N ARG A 104 -12.91 -25.56 56.43
CA ARG A 104 -13.36 -26.66 55.56
C ARG A 104 -13.06 -28.07 56.10
N ALA A 105 -12.46 -28.18 57.28
CA ALA A 105 -12.12 -29.48 57.87
C ALA A 105 -13.34 -30.12 58.53
N ALA A 106 -13.95 -31.13 57.90
CA ALA A 106 -15.03 -31.90 58.49
C ALA A 106 -14.51 -32.95 59.50
N THR A 107 -13.22 -33.29 59.45
CA THR A 107 -12.57 -34.26 60.34
C THR A 107 -11.18 -33.80 60.83
N LEU A 108 -10.71 -34.34 61.97
CA LEU A 108 -9.37 -34.06 62.50
C LEU A 108 -8.24 -34.54 61.56
N ALA A 109 -8.53 -35.53 60.71
CA ALA A 109 -7.63 -36.02 59.67
C ALA A 109 -7.54 -35.04 58.48
N GLU A 110 -8.68 -34.47 58.05
CA GLU A 110 -8.72 -33.40 57.04
C GLU A 110 -8.11 -32.10 57.58
N TYR A 111 -8.30 -31.76 58.85
CA TYR A 111 -7.63 -30.61 59.48
C TYR A 111 -6.10 -30.74 59.48
N ARG A 112 -5.57 -31.98 59.53
CA ARG A 112 -4.13 -32.26 59.43
C ARG A 112 -3.61 -32.26 57.98
N ASN A 113 -4.49 -32.46 57.00
CA ASN A 113 -4.16 -32.25 55.59
C ASN A 113 -4.25 -30.75 55.29
N ARG A 114 -3.11 -30.16 54.93
CA ARG A 114 -2.95 -28.71 54.81
C ARG A 114 -3.84 -28.13 53.71
N HIS A 115 -5.07 -27.74 54.04
CA HIS A 115 -5.98 -27.02 53.16
C HIS A 115 -5.49 -25.57 53.00
N TYR A 116 -4.50 -25.41 52.14
CA TYR A 116 -4.07 -24.11 51.71
C TYR A 116 -5.04 -23.54 50.69
N VAL A 117 -5.33 -22.26 50.84
CA VAL A 117 -5.92 -21.43 49.80
C VAL A 117 -4.82 -20.53 49.24
N TYR A 118 -4.93 -20.28 47.95
CA TYR A 118 -3.98 -19.45 47.23
C TYR A 118 -4.70 -18.24 46.65
N GLN A 119 -3.99 -17.14 46.55
CA GLN A 119 -4.40 -15.94 45.83
C GLN A 119 -3.21 -15.31 45.15
N PHE A 120 -3.45 -14.42 44.19
CA PHE A 120 -2.37 -13.61 43.65
C PHE A 120 -1.79 -12.67 44.71
N ALA A 121 -0.47 -12.67 44.84
CA ALA A 121 0.24 -11.53 45.42
C ALA A 121 0.05 -10.31 44.49
N GLN A 122 0.02 -9.08 45.03
CA GLN A 122 -0.14 -7.88 44.20
C GLN A 122 0.94 -7.76 43.11
N ALA A 123 2.21 -7.98 43.49
CA ALA A 123 3.33 -7.96 42.56
C ALA A 123 3.31 -9.17 41.60
N GLY A 124 2.88 -10.34 42.09
CA GLY A 124 2.71 -11.55 41.29
C GLY A 124 1.67 -11.41 40.19
N PHE A 125 0.54 -10.77 40.50
CA PHE A 125 -0.48 -10.44 39.50
C PHE A 125 0.06 -9.49 38.44
N GLY A 126 0.84 -8.48 38.83
CA GLY A 126 1.53 -7.58 37.90
C GLY A 126 2.46 -8.34 36.95
N ALA A 127 3.28 -9.26 37.48
CA ALA A 127 4.17 -10.09 36.68
C ALA A 127 3.40 -11.01 35.71
N TYR A 128 2.33 -11.66 36.18
CA TYR A 128 1.42 -12.45 35.33
C TYR A 128 0.82 -11.58 34.22
N ARG A 129 0.25 -10.41 34.54
CA ARG A 129 -0.35 -9.52 33.53
C ARG A 129 0.66 -9.05 32.50
N ALA A 130 1.89 -8.76 32.89
CA ALA A 130 2.95 -8.40 31.96
C ALA A 130 3.25 -9.55 30.98
N VAL A 131 3.46 -10.77 31.48
CA VAL A 131 3.71 -11.95 30.64
C VAL A 131 2.50 -12.30 29.76
N ALA A 132 1.29 -12.28 30.34
CA ALA A 132 0.06 -12.51 29.61
C ALA A 132 -0.16 -11.46 28.51
N GLY A 133 0.17 -10.19 28.78
CA GLY A 133 0.14 -9.12 27.79
C GLY A 133 1.09 -9.36 26.62
N VAL A 134 2.31 -9.83 26.89
CA VAL A 134 3.26 -10.22 25.84
C VAL A 134 2.74 -11.39 25.01
N LEU A 135 2.17 -12.41 25.65
CA LEU A 135 1.63 -13.60 24.97
C LEU A 135 0.36 -13.31 24.18
N ALA A 136 -0.46 -12.35 24.65
CA ALA A 136 -1.69 -11.94 24.01
C ALA A 136 -1.49 -10.85 22.96
N ALA A 137 -0.28 -10.27 22.85
CA ALA A 137 0.01 -9.22 21.89
C ALA A 137 -0.18 -9.75 20.45
N ARG A 138 -1.34 -9.47 19.88
CA ARG A 138 -1.70 -9.74 18.49
C ARG A 138 -1.82 -8.42 17.76
N MET A 139 -1.41 -8.40 16.48
CA MET A 139 -1.52 -7.20 15.64
C MET A 139 -2.98 -6.73 15.45
N GLU A 140 -3.96 -7.63 15.64
CA GLU A 140 -5.38 -7.38 15.40
C GLU A 140 -6.07 -6.57 16.52
N ASP A 141 -5.45 -6.44 17.70
CA ASP A 141 -6.04 -5.75 18.87
C ASP A 141 -5.77 -4.23 18.89
N ALA A 142 -4.99 -3.74 17.92
CA ALA A 142 -4.69 -2.34 17.74
C ALA A 142 -5.94 -1.55 17.29
N SER A 143 -6.66 -0.95 18.24
CA SER A 143 -7.80 -0.06 17.94
C SER A 143 -7.64 1.31 18.61
N LEU A 144 -7.84 2.36 17.82
CA LEU A 144 -7.99 3.72 18.33
C LEU A 144 -9.41 3.88 18.91
N SER A 145 -9.52 4.21 20.19
CA SER A 145 -10.82 4.35 20.84
C SER A 145 -11.50 5.67 20.46
N ARG A 146 -12.68 5.57 19.82
CA ARG A 146 -13.46 6.74 19.35
C ARG A 146 -14.31 7.38 20.43
N LEU A 147 -14.82 6.59 21.37
CA LEU A 147 -15.81 7.04 22.37
C LEU A 147 -15.19 7.84 23.53
N VAL A 148 -13.85 7.84 23.66
CA VAL A 148 -13.16 8.44 24.81
C VAL A 148 -13.17 9.97 24.75
N LEU A 149 -13.04 10.60 23.57
CA LEU A 149 -12.92 12.07 23.48
C LEU A 149 -14.19 12.82 23.95
N PRO A 150 -15.42 12.43 23.56
CA PRO A 150 -16.63 13.03 24.11
C PRO A 150 -16.77 12.83 25.63
N GLU A 151 -16.39 11.66 26.15
CA GLU A 151 -16.45 11.34 27.58
C GLU A 151 -15.46 12.22 28.38
N LEU A 152 -14.22 12.35 27.91
CA LEU A 152 -13.22 13.25 28.50
C LEU A 152 -13.74 14.70 28.57
N LEU A 153 -14.43 15.17 27.53
CA LEU A 153 -14.99 16.52 27.51
C LEU A 153 -16.10 16.69 28.56
N ALA A 154 -17.02 15.73 28.65
CA ALA A 154 -18.07 15.74 29.67
C ALA A 154 -17.49 15.69 31.09
N ASP A 155 -16.42 14.92 31.27
CA ASP A 155 -15.71 14.79 32.53
C ASP A 155 -14.98 16.07 32.93
N LEU A 156 -14.36 16.78 31.99
CA LEU A 156 -13.74 18.08 32.26
C LEU A 156 -14.77 19.13 32.69
N HIS A 157 -15.93 19.19 32.04
CA HIS A 157 -17.01 20.07 32.48
C HIS A 157 -17.54 19.70 33.87
N THR A 158 -17.65 18.39 34.15
CA THR A 158 -18.04 17.88 35.46
C THR A 158 -17.01 18.25 36.53
N LEU A 159 -15.73 18.15 36.21
CA LEU A 159 -14.62 18.49 37.08
C LEU A 159 -14.61 19.99 37.44
N ALA A 160 -14.80 20.85 36.44
CA ALA A 160 -14.90 22.30 36.66
C ALA A 160 -16.07 22.66 37.58
N ALA A 161 -17.25 22.06 37.35
CA ALA A 161 -18.42 22.26 38.21
C ALA A 161 -18.16 21.78 39.65
N ALA A 162 -17.64 20.55 39.81
CA ALA A 162 -17.34 19.99 41.12
C ALA A 162 -16.32 20.82 41.90
N ASN A 163 -15.29 21.36 41.24
CA ASN A 163 -14.30 22.20 41.92
C ASN A 163 -14.90 23.55 42.36
N ARG A 164 -15.77 24.16 41.54
CA ARG A 164 -16.51 25.40 41.90
C ARG A 164 -17.45 25.19 43.08
N ASP A 165 -18.19 24.08 43.08
CA ASP A 165 -19.12 23.72 44.16
C ASP A 165 -18.38 23.25 45.43
N GLY A 166 -17.10 22.92 45.29
CA GLY A 166 -16.25 22.44 46.34
C GLY A 166 -16.51 21.00 46.77
N ASP A 167 -17.04 20.19 45.87
CA ASP A 167 -17.29 18.76 46.06
C ASP A 167 -15.98 17.96 45.88
N ALA A 168 -15.28 17.70 46.99
CA ALA A 168 -13.97 17.06 46.96
C ALA A 168 -14.01 15.60 46.47
N GLU A 169 -15.06 14.84 46.82
CA GLU A 169 -15.22 13.44 46.41
C GLU A 169 -15.46 13.36 44.90
N ARG A 170 -16.30 14.25 44.37
CA ARG A 170 -16.56 14.31 42.94
C ARG A 170 -15.35 14.80 42.15
N VAL A 171 -14.56 15.74 42.68
CA VAL A 171 -13.28 16.14 42.09
C VAL A 171 -12.33 14.93 42.00
N TYR A 172 -12.12 14.21 43.10
CA TYR A 172 -11.23 13.05 43.15
C TYR A 172 -11.64 11.95 42.16
N THR A 173 -12.91 11.55 42.19
CA THR A 173 -13.41 10.47 41.33
C THR A 173 -13.37 10.83 39.84
N THR A 174 -13.71 12.08 39.49
CA THR A 174 -13.69 12.57 38.11
C THR A 174 -12.26 12.71 37.58
N LEU A 175 -11.35 13.28 38.38
CA LEU A 175 -9.94 13.43 38.01
C LEU A 175 -9.26 12.06 37.81
N ARG A 176 -9.55 11.09 38.67
CA ARG A 176 -9.07 9.71 38.52
C ARG A 176 -9.59 9.03 37.24
N ARG A 177 -10.85 9.28 36.88
CA ARG A 177 -11.45 8.74 35.65
C ARG A 177 -10.80 9.36 34.40
N LEU A 178 -10.56 10.67 34.42
CA LEU A 178 -9.85 11.39 33.37
C LEU A 178 -8.43 10.85 33.15
N ASP A 179 -7.66 10.68 34.23
CA ASP A 179 -6.30 10.12 34.22
C ASP A 179 -6.28 8.70 33.62
N ALA A 180 -7.21 7.83 34.05
CA ALA A 180 -7.33 6.46 33.55
C ALA A 180 -7.70 6.43 32.05
N ALA A 181 -8.68 7.23 31.64
CA ALA A 181 -9.13 7.29 30.25
C ALA A 181 -8.04 7.83 29.31
N LEU A 182 -7.28 8.84 29.73
CA LEU A 182 -6.18 9.40 28.94
C LEU A 182 -5.00 8.43 28.83
N THR A 183 -4.61 7.80 29.94
CA THR A 183 -3.55 6.78 29.95
C THR A 183 -3.86 5.63 29.00
N ASP A 184 -5.11 5.16 29.03
CA ASP A 184 -5.61 4.08 28.20
C ASP A 184 -5.70 4.49 26.71
N LEU A 185 -6.08 5.73 26.41
CA LEU A 185 -6.02 6.29 25.07
C LEU A 185 -4.59 6.35 24.52
N ALA A 186 -3.64 6.87 25.31
CA ALA A 186 -2.24 6.99 24.94
C ALA A 186 -1.59 5.61 24.68
N ALA A 187 -1.85 4.64 25.57
CA ALA A 187 -1.34 3.28 25.42
C ALA A 187 -1.87 2.59 24.15
N ARG A 188 -3.17 2.70 23.87
CA ARG A 188 -3.76 2.15 22.64
C ARG A 188 -3.22 2.82 21.39
N ALA A 189 -3.06 4.14 21.40
CA ALA A 189 -2.47 4.88 20.30
C ALA A 189 -1.03 4.43 20.01
N ALA A 190 -0.18 4.35 21.03
CA ALA A 190 1.21 3.90 20.88
C ALA A 190 1.27 2.47 20.31
N HIS A 191 0.47 1.56 20.85
CA HIS A 191 0.41 0.18 20.37
C HIS A 191 -0.08 0.08 18.91
N PHE A 192 -1.07 0.91 18.54
CA PHE A 192 -1.59 0.98 17.17
C PHE A 192 -0.51 1.38 16.17
N TYR A 193 0.24 2.46 16.45
CA TYR A 193 1.27 2.94 15.52
C TYR A 193 2.49 2.03 15.43
N LEU A 194 2.87 1.36 16.53
CA LEU A 194 3.92 0.34 16.50
C LEU A 194 3.49 -0.84 15.61
N SER A 195 2.28 -1.37 15.83
CA SER A 195 1.73 -2.48 15.04
C SER A 195 1.63 -2.11 13.56
N LEU A 196 1.18 -0.89 13.26
CA LEU A 196 1.11 -0.41 11.87
C LEU A 196 2.50 -0.25 11.24
N GLY A 197 3.48 0.25 11.99
CA GLY A 197 4.86 0.37 11.54
C GLY A 197 5.48 -0.99 11.20
N ASP A 198 5.23 -2.00 12.03
CA ASP A 198 5.64 -3.37 11.75
C ASP A 198 4.92 -3.93 10.53
N LEU A 199 3.60 -3.74 10.41
CA LEU A 199 2.82 -4.15 9.24
C LEU A 199 3.36 -3.57 7.91
N VAL A 200 3.84 -2.33 7.93
CA VAL A 200 4.43 -1.67 6.76
C VAL A 200 5.84 -2.21 6.45
N ARG A 201 6.59 -2.65 7.47
CA ARG A 201 7.99 -3.11 7.36
C ARG A 201 8.12 -4.61 7.08
N THR A 202 7.34 -5.46 7.74
CA THR A 202 7.42 -6.91 7.59
C THR A 202 6.76 -7.34 6.29
N THR A 203 7.50 -8.05 5.45
CA THR A 203 7.03 -8.58 4.15
C THR A 203 6.19 -9.87 4.33
N GLU A 204 5.92 -10.25 5.58
CA GLU A 204 5.30 -11.53 5.95
C GLU A 204 3.78 -11.50 5.92
N ILE A 205 3.16 -10.31 5.87
CA ILE A 205 1.72 -10.20 5.68
C ILE A 205 1.41 -10.49 4.22
N THR A 206 0.64 -11.53 4.00
CA THR A 206 0.07 -11.84 2.67
C THR A 206 -0.64 -10.58 2.17
N PRO A 207 -0.29 -10.07 0.97
CA PRO A 207 -0.96 -8.91 0.38
C PRO A 207 -2.50 -9.04 0.40
N GLU A 208 -3.01 -10.27 0.36
CA GLU A 208 -4.41 -10.63 0.46
C GLU A 208 -5.04 -10.26 1.83
N SER A 209 -4.36 -10.56 2.96
CA SER A 209 -4.86 -10.23 4.30
C SER A 209 -4.91 -8.71 4.54
N PHE A 210 -3.88 -8.00 4.09
CA PHE A 210 -3.85 -6.54 4.15
C PHE A 210 -4.94 -5.90 3.28
N LEU A 211 -5.12 -6.39 2.04
CA LEU A 211 -6.15 -5.89 1.13
C LEU A 211 -7.57 -6.12 1.67
N ALA A 212 -7.81 -7.20 2.42
CA ALA A 212 -9.11 -7.48 3.02
C ALA A 212 -9.50 -6.43 4.08
N HIS A 213 -8.53 -5.91 4.84
CA HIS A 213 -8.79 -4.99 5.96
C HIS A 213 -8.44 -3.53 5.66
N LYS A 214 -7.87 -3.21 4.48
CA LYS A 214 -7.37 -1.86 4.13
C LYS A 214 -8.41 -0.76 4.28
N ASP A 215 -9.66 -1.02 3.87
CA ASP A 215 -10.69 0.01 3.84
C ASP A 215 -11.18 0.32 5.26
N ALA A 216 -11.29 -0.73 6.10
CA ALA A 216 -11.59 -0.58 7.52
C ALA A 216 -10.47 0.19 8.24
N LEU A 217 -9.21 -0.16 7.99
CA LEU A 217 -8.05 0.51 8.58
C LEU A 217 -7.99 2.00 8.19
N LEU A 218 -8.07 2.30 6.89
CA LEU A 218 -8.02 3.68 6.40
C LEU A 218 -9.22 4.50 6.87
N ALA A 219 -10.41 3.91 6.93
CA ALA A 219 -11.59 4.56 7.49
C ALA A 219 -11.39 4.88 8.97
N HIS A 220 -10.91 3.92 9.76
CA HIS A 220 -10.68 4.07 11.19
C HIS A 220 -9.68 5.19 11.50
N MET A 221 -8.55 5.24 10.78
CA MET A 221 -7.54 6.28 10.96
C MET A 221 -8.07 7.68 10.57
N ARG A 222 -8.82 7.78 9.46
CA ARG A 222 -9.41 9.05 9.03
C ARG A 222 -10.44 9.55 10.03
N GLU A 223 -11.33 8.68 10.49
CA GLU A 223 -12.36 9.01 11.46
C GLU A 223 -11.73 9.46 12.78
N PHE A 224 -10.74 8.72 13.30
CA PHE A 224 -10.00 9.12 14.49
C PHE A 224 -9.31 10.49 14.34
N SER A 225 -8.64 10.74 13.20
CA SER A 225 -8.01 12.03 12.93
C SER A 225 -9.02 13.18 12.88
N MET A 226 -10.22 12.93 12.34
CA MET A 226 -11.30 13.92 12.27
C MET A 226 -11.88 14.21 13.66
N ASP A 227 -12.12 13.17 14.45
CA ASP A 227 -12.60 13.31 15.83
C ASP A 227 -11.58 14.05 16.69
N LEU A 228 -10.30 13.72 16.58
CA LEU A 228 -9.25 14.40 17.32
C LEU A 228 -9.18 15.88 16.94
N ALA A 229 -9.24 16.22 15.64
CA ALA A 229 -9.30 17.61 15.18
C ALA A 229 -10.55 18.36 15.67
N ARG A 230 -11.68 17.66 15.83
CA ARG A 230 -12.95 18.23 16.32
C ARG A 230 -12.93 18.47 17.83
N PHE A 231 -12.39 17.53 18.60
CA PHE A 231 -12.47 17.55 20.06
C PHE A 231 -11.27 18.21 20.74
N ALA A 232 -10.06 18.17 20.16
CA ALA A 232 -8.87 18.80 20.73
C ALA A 232 -9.08 20.27 21.14
N PRO A 233 -9.61 21.18 20.28
CA PRO A 233 -9.82 22.57 20.69
C PRO A 233 -10.88 22.73 21.78
N ARG A 234 -11.89 21.83 21.83
CA ARG A 234 -12.94 21.84 22.86
C ARG A 234 -12.41 21.36 24.21
N LEU A 235 -11.55 20.35 24.18
CA LEU A 235 -10.87 19.81 25.36
C LEU A 235 -9.88 20.83 25.92
N ALA A 236 -9.12 21.51 25.07
CA ALA A 236 -8.25 22.62 25.47
C ALA A 236 -9.05 23.75 26.15
N ALA A 237 -10.20 24.15 25.60
CA ALA A 237 -11.07 25.13 26.22
C ALA A 237 -11.61 24.66 27.58
N ALA A 238 -12.08 23.42 27.68
CA ALA A 238 -12.58 22.85 28.93
C ALA A 238 -11.48 22.69 30.00
N ILE A 239 -10.22 22.45 29.61
CA ILE A 239 -9.07 22.51 30.52
C ILE A 239 -8.88 23.93 31.05
N GLY A 240 -8.97 24.95 30.18
CA GLY A 240 -8.97 26.35 30.60
C GLY A 240 -10.07 26.67 31.60
N ASP A 241 -11.30 26.20 31.34
CA ASP A 241 -12.43 26.36 32.28
C ASP A 241 -12.13 25.73 33.65
N VAL A 242 -11.42 24.59 33.70
CA VAL A 242 -10.99 23.96 34.96
C VAL A 242 -9.90 24.79 35.63
N GLU A 243 -8.91 25.29 34.88
CA GLU A 243 -7.83 26.13 35.41
C GLU A 243 -8.38 27.41 36.09
N GLU A 244 -9.41 28.03 35.52
CA GLU A 244 -10.10 29.19 36.09
C GLU A 244 -10.78 28.91 37.43
N THR A 245 -11.12 27.65 37.73
CA THR A 245 -11.70 27.26 39.02
C THR A 245 -10.68 27.18 40.16
N GLY A 246 -9.38 27.24 39.83
CA GLY A 246 -8.28 27.17 40.80
C GLY A 246 -7.67 25.76 40.91
N ILE A 247 -6.51 25.57 40.30
CA ILE A 247 -5.80 24.28 40.25
C ILE A 247 -5.30 23.85 41.63
N GLU A 248 -4.77 24.77 42.43
CA GLU A 248 -4.26 24.44 43.76
C GLU A 248 -5.36 23.88 44.68
N GLN A 249 -6.58 24.44 44.58
CA GLN A 249 -7.75 23.93 45.30
C GLN A 249 -8.18 22.56 44.76
N LEU A 250 -8.17 22.37 43.44
CA LEU A 250 -8.49 21.09 42.81
C LEU A 250 -7.54 19.97 43.26
N ILE A 251 -6.23 20.23 43.22
CA ILE A 251 -5.20 19.29 43.67
C ILE A 251 -5.31 19.02 45.17
N GLY A 252 -5.53 20.06 45.99
CA GLY A 252 -5.73 19.91 47.43
C GLY A 252 -6.93 19.03 47.79
N ARG A 253 -8.07 19.22 47.09
CA ARG A 253 -9.28 18.39 47.26
C ARG A 253 -9.03 16.94 46.85
N ALA A 254 -8.43 16.72 45.69
CA ALA A 254 -8.11 15.37 45.21
C ALA A 254 -7.16 14.65 46.17
N ALA A 255 -6.09 15.32 46.63
CA ALA A 255 -5.15 14.76 47.59
C ALA A 255 -5.78 14.45 48.96
N GLY A 256 -6.74 15.27 49.40
CA GLY A 256 -7.47 15.08 50.64
C GLY A 256 -8.42 13.87 50.63
N CYS A 257 -9.05 13.58 49.50
CA CYS A 257 -9.93 12.41 49.32
C CYS A 257 -9.18 11.13 48.92
N ASP A 258 -7.89 11.22 48.63
CA ASP A 258 -7.09 10.08 48.21
C ASP A 258 -6.78 9.13 49.38
N GLU A 259 -7.28 7.89 49.32
CA GLU A 259 -7.19 6.89 50.38
C GLU A 259 -5.83 6.15 50.46
N ARG A 260 -4.82 6.55 49.66
CA ARG A 260 -3.47 5.94 49.73
C ARG A 260 -2.77 6.28 51.05
N VAL A 261 -3.03 5.46 52.08
CA VAL A 261 -2.58 5.65 53.48
C VAL A 261 -1.05 5.74 53.61
N LEU A 262 -0.30 5.05 52.73
CA LEU A 262 1.17 5.01 52.79
C LEU A 262 1.84 6.28 52.24
N LEU A 263 1.09 7.20 51.64
CA LEU A 263 1.59 8.47 51.13
C LEU A 263 1.14 9.61 52.04
N SER A 264 2.02 10.56 52.33
CA SER A 264 1.64 11.84 52.94
C SER A 264 0.69 12.63 52.01
N GLN A 265 -0.02 13.61 52.57
CA GLN A 265 -0.92 14.46 51.78
C GLN A 265 -0.14 15.26 50.71
N ASP A 266 1.07 15.71 51.03
CA ASP A 266 1.93 16.44 50.11
C ASP A 266 2.39 15.56 48.95
N GLU A 267 2.79 14.31 49.21
CA GLU A 267 3.14 13.34 48.16
C GLU A 267 1.96 13.03 47.24
N ARG A 268 0.75 12.90 47.80
CA ARG A 268 -0.48 12.74 47.01
C ARG A 268 -0.76 13.97 46.16
N ALA A 269 -0.56 15.18 46.69
CA ALA A 269 -0.74 16.43 45.96
C ALA A 269 0.27 16.58 44.80
N VAL A 270 1.53 16.18 45.01
CA VAL A 270 2.55 16.16 43.95
C VAL A 270 2.16 15.18 42.84
N ASP A 271 1.73 13.97 43.18
CA ASP A 271 1.27 12.98 42.20
C ASP A 271 0.05 13.46 41.40
N TRP A 272 -0.96 14.01 42.07
CA TRP A 272 -2.13 14.57 41.39
C TRP A 272 -1.79 15.76 40.50
N ARG A 273 -0.85 16.62 40.91
CA ARG A 273 -0.37 17.72 40.07
C ARG A 273 0.33 17.20 38.83
N SER A 274 1.20 16.20 38.96
CA SER A 274 1.87 15.58 37.80
C SER A 274 0.87 14.96 36.81
N ARG A 275 -0.20 14.34 37.30
CA ARG A 275 -1.26 13.78 36.43
C ARG A 275 -2.06 14.86 35.72
N TRP A 276 -2.39 15.94 36.44
CA TRP A 276 -3.04 17.10 35.85
C TRP A 276 -2.18 17.75 34.77
N ASP A 277 -0.89 17.96 35.04
CA ASP A 277 0.06 18.51 34.07
C ASP A 277 0.17 17.60 32.84
N GLY A 278 0.22 16.27 33.03
CA GLY A 278 0.18 15.31 31.94
C GLY A 278 -1.08 15.43 31.07
N LEU A 279 -2.25 15.59 31.71
CA LEU A 279 -3.51 15.81 31.01
C LEU A 279 -3.53 17.16 30.25
N ARG A 280 -3.04 18.22 30.87
CA ARG A 280 -2.91 19.54 30.26
C ARG A 280 -1.99 19.50 29.03
N THR A 281 -0.78 18.98 29.16
CA THR A 281 0.21 18.89 28.07
C THR A 281 -0.30 18.08 26.87
N TRP A 282 -1.21 17.14 27.11
CA TRP A 282 -1.76 16.34 26.03
C TRP A 282 -2.60 17.17 25.04
N PHE A 283 -3.34 18.17 25.53
CA PHE A 283 -4.28 18.98 24.74
C PHE A 283 -3.89 20.46 24.59
N VAL A 284 -3.00 20.97 25.43
CA VAL A 284 -2.59 22.38 25.48
C VAL A 284 -1.09 22.47 25.23
N ALA A 285 -0.69 23.30 24.26
CA ALA A 285 0.72 23.56 23.95
C ALA A 285 1.42 24.27 25.11
N ALA A 286 2.70 23.94 25.33
CA ALA A 286 3.50 24.45 26.44
C ALA A 286 4.11 25.84 26.18
N GLY A 287 3.43 26.74 25.46
CA GLY A 287 3.95 28.09 25.24
C GLY A 287 3.09 29.00 24.37
N THR A 288 3.39 30.30 24.42
CA THR A 288 2.85 31.35 23.53
C THR A 288 3.58 31.42 22.19
N GLU A 289 4.69 30.68 22.02
CA GLU A 289 5.37 30.57 20.74
C GLU A 289 4.66 29.53 19.87
N SER A 290 4.18 29.98 18.71
CA SER A 290 3.38 29.23 17.73
C SER A 290 4.00 27.96 17.13
N SER A 291 5.15 27.50 17.64
CA SER A 291 5.87 26.31 17.16
C SER A 291 5.78 25.08 18.07
N GLU A 292 5.29 25.20 19.31
CA GLU A 292 5.13 24.02 20.18
C GLU A 292 3.80 23.32 19.94
N THR A 293 3.85 22.02 19.61
CA THR A 293 2.69 21.18 19.37
C THR A 293 2.36 20.33 20.60
N CYS A 294 1.07 20.24 20.94
CA CYS A 294 0.58 19.32 21.98
C CYS A 294 0.62 17.86 21.50
N GLU A 295 0.51 16.90 22.43
CA GLU A 295 0.54 15.47 22.07
C GLU A 295 -0.63 15.07 21.16
N ALA A 296 -1.80 15.69 21.30
CA ALA A 296 -2.92 15.49 20.38
C ALA A 296 -2.56 15.86 18.92
N ASP A 297 -1.84 16.96 18.73
CA ASP A 297 -1.40 17.38 17.40
C ASP A 297 -0.34 16.44 16.81
N ARG A 298 0.64 16.02 17.64
CA ARG A 298 1.65 15.03 17.25
C ARG A 298 0.99 13.71 16.84
N LEU A 299 -0.01 13.28 17.60
CA LEU A 299 -0.76 12.07 17.31
C LEU A 299 -1.56 12.18 16.00
N ARG A 300 -2.16 13.35 15.74
CA ARG A 300 -2.87 13.63 14.49
C ARG A 300 -1.91 13.61 13.29
N GLU A 301 -0.75 14.23 13.42
CA GLU A 301 0.29 14.24 12.38
C GLU A 301 0.80 12.82 12.10
N ALA A 302 1.07 12.03 13.16
CA ALA A 302 1.43 10.63 13.04
C ALA A 302 0.33 9.82 12.32
N THR A 303 -0.94 10.09 12.61
CA THR A 303 -2.09 9.48 11.91
C THR A 303 -2.05 9.77 10.41
N MET A 304 -1.86 11.03 10.04
CA MET A 304 -1.83 11.46 8.63
C MET A 304 -0.63 10.90 7.88
N SER A 305 0.55 10.89 8.51
CA SER A 305 1.76 10.27 7.97
C SER A 305 1.57 8.77 7.75
N ALA A 306 0.95 8.08 8.72
CA ALA A 306 0.66 6.67 8.63
C ALA A 306 -0.37 6.35 7.52
N ILE A 307 -1.40 7.18 7.32
CA ILE A 307 -2.33 7.06 6.17
C ILE A 307 -1.55 7.15 4.85
N ALA A 308 -0.64 8.12 4.72
CA ALA A 308 0.17 8.28 3.51
C ALA A 308 1.10 7.07 3.26
N ALA A 309 1.69 6.50 4.33
CA ALA A 309 2.51 5.30 4.25
C ALA A 309 1.70 4.07 3.78
N VAL A 310 0.50 3.86 4.35
CA VAL A 310 -0.42 2.78 3.96
C VAL A 310 -0.86 2.92 2.51
N LEU A 311 -1.21 4.13 2.06
CA LEU A 311 -1.57 4.39 0.65
C LEU A 311 -0.39 4.14 -0.31
N SER A 312 0.83 4.50 0.11
CA SER A 312 2.05 4.23 -0.66
C SER A 312 2.33 2.72 -0.76
N LEU A 313 2.12 1.96 0.31
CA LEU A 313 2.21 0.51 0.31
C LEU A 313 1.15 -0.13 -0.61
N LEU A 314 -0.10 0.33 -0.55
CA LEU A 314 -1.18 -0.11 -1.45
C LEU A 314 -0.81 0.15 -2.92
N ARG A 315 -0.26 1.32 -3.23
CA ARG A 315 0.22 1.62 -4.57
C ARG A 315 1.33 0.67 -4.99
N ARG A 316 2.29 0.37 -4.11
CA ARG A 316 3.36 -0.60 -4.38
C ARG A 316 2.79 -2.00 -4.67
N VAL A 317 1.91 -2.51 -3.80
CA VAL A 317 1.30 -3.84 -3.93
C VAL A 317 0.45 -3.95 -5.21
N THR A 318 -0.36 -2.94 -5.51
CA THR A 318 -1.20 -2.93 -6.71
C THR A 318 -0.38 -2.78 -7.99
N GLU A 319 0.71 -2.02 -7.98
CA GLU A 319 1.61 -1.88 -9.13
C GLU A 319 2.41 -3.17 -9.40
N THR A 320 2.84 -3.87 -8.34
CA THR A 320 3.42 -5.23 -8.45
C THR A 320 2.44 -6.20 -9.12
N ARG A 321 1.14 -6.06 -8.89
CA ARG A 321 0.10 -6.87 -9.54
C ARG A 321 -0.30 -6.38 -10.94
N ARG A 322 -0.25 -5.07 -11.21
CA ARG A 322 -0.53 -4.49 -12.54
C ARG A 322 0.54 -4.85 -13.58
N GLY A 323 1.71 -5.30 -13.14
CA GLY A 323 2.71 -5.96 -13.98
C GLY A 323 2.31 -7.35 -14.51
N GLY A 324 1.02 -7.64 -14.70
CA GLY A 324 0.43 -8.67 -15.57
C GLY A 324 0.76 -10.16 -15.32
N VAL A 325 2.03 -10.52 -15.18
CA VAL A 325 2.53 -11.88 -14.98
C VAL A 325 3.87 -11.74 -14.24
N SER A 326 4.02 -12.38 -13.08
CA SER A 326 5.32 -12.38 -12.41
C SER A 326 6.38 -13.00 -13.32
N ARG A 327 7.64 -12.54 -13.24
CA ARG A 327 8.72 -13.11 -14.08
C ARG A 327 8.83 -14.62 -13.87
N GLU A 328 8.61 -15.08 -12.64
CA GLU A 328 8.52 -16.51 -12.30
C GLU A 328 7.38 -17.21 -13.05
N SER A 329 6.16 -16.67 -13.03
CA SER A 329 5.01 -17.25 -13.73
C SER A 329 5.23 -17.29 -15.24
N ALA A 330 5.81 -16.23 -15.82
CA ALA A 330 6.16 -16.18 -17.24
C ALA A 330 7.23 -17.23 -17.60
N LEU A 331 8.25 -17.42 -16.76
CA LEU A 331 9.30 -18.42 -16.97
C LEU A 331 8.76 -19.85 -16.79
N ARG A 332 7.86 -20.08 -15.83
CA ARG A 332 7.21 -21.38 -15.62
C ARG A 332 6.34 -21.75 -16.81
N HIS A 333 5.53 -20.81 -17.31
CA HIS A 333 4.70 -21.05 -18.49
C HIS A 333 5.53 -21.24 -19.76
N LEU A 334 6.66 -20.51 -19.88
CA LEU A 334 7.62 -20.74 -20.94
C LEU A 334 8.26 -22.14 -20.86
N ALA A 335 8.58 -22.61 -19.65
CA ALA A 335 9.10 -23.96 -19.44
C ALA A 335 8.08 -25.03 -19.85
N GLU A 336 6.79 -24.83 -19.54
CA GLU A 336 5.70 -25.69 -20.02
C GLU A 336 5.65 -25.74 -21.55
N TRP A 337 5.83 -24.61 -22.23
CA TRP A 337 5.89 -24.56 -23.69
C TRP A 337 7.12 -25.29 -24.25
N PHE A 338 8.29 -25.15 -23.60
CA PHE A 338 9.49 -25.91 -23.99
C PHE A 338 9.27 -27.42 -23.84
N VAL A 339 8.68 -27.87 -22.73
CA VAL A 339 8.35 -29.29 -22.49
C VAL A 339 7.36 -29.82 -23.54
N ALA A 340 6.42 -28.98 -23.98
CA ALA A 340 5.41 -29.36 -24.97
C ALA A 340 5.89 -29.28 -26.43
N THR A 341 7.13 -28.85 -26.70
CA THR A 341 7.62 -28.78 -28.09
C THR A 341 7.84 -30.18 -28.68
N PRO A 342 7.32 -30.45 -29.90
CA PRO A 342 7.34 -31.80 -30.48
C PRO A 342 8.71 -32.21 -31.03
N THR A 343 9.61 -31.25 -31.28
CA THR A 343 10.95 -31.50 -31.83
C THR A 343 11.98 -30.52 -31.27
N THR A 344 13.26 -30.90 -31.28
CA THR A 344 14.38 -30.01 -30.92
C THR A 344 14.42 -28.74 -31.77
N GLY A 345 14.03 -28.83 -33.05
CA GLY A 345 13.93 -27.66 -33.93
C GLY A 345 12.87 -26.66 -33.47
N SER A 346 11.71 -27.15 -33.01
CA SER A 346 10.64 -26.32 -32.43
C SER A 346 11.09 -25.65 -31.13
N ALA A 347 11.85 -26.35 -30.29
CA ALA A 347 12.45 -25.79 -29.08
C ALA A 347 13.45 -24.66 -29.40
N HIS A 348 14.33 -24.84 -30.39
CA HIS A 348 15.25 -23.79 -30.83
C HIS A 348 14.52 -22.58 -31.41
N ALA A 349 13.45 -22.78 -32.19
CA ALA A 349 12.63 -21.69 -32.71
C ALA A 349 11.91 -20.91 -31.59
N LEU A 350 11.40 -21.61 -30.57
CA LEU A 350 10.82 -20.97 -29.39
C LEU A 350 11.88 -20.19 -28.58
N TYR A 351 13.08 -20.75 -28.44
CA TYR A 351 14.19 -20.07 -27.79
C TYR A 351 14.56 -18.76 -28.51
N ASP A 352 14.70 -18.79 -29.83
CA ASP A 352 15.00 -17.58 -30.62
C ASP A 352 13.86 -16.55 -30.54
N ALA A 353 12.60 -16.98 -30.57
CA ALA A 353 11.46 -16.07 -30.43
C ALA A 353 11.41 -15.34 -29.07
N VAL A 354 11.93 -15.97 -28.01
CA VAL A 354 11.85 -15.43 -26.64
C VAL A 354 13.14 -14.75 -26.19
N PHE A 355 14.29 -15.27 -26.60
CA PHE A 355 15.62 -14.85 -26.16
C PHE A 355 16.53 -14.35 -27.30
N GLY A 356 16.07 -14.42 -28.55
CA GLY A 356 16.77 -13.86 -29.70
C GLY A 356 16.84 -12.34 -29.66
N LEU A 357 17.31 -11.75 -30.76
CA LEU A 357 17.50 -10.29 -30.83
C LEU A 357 16.15 -9.57 -30.72
N GLY A 358 16.01 -8.78 -29.66
CA GLY A 358 14.84 -7.91 -29.48
C GLY A 358 14.75 -6.84 -30.57
N LYS A 359 13.59 -6.20 -30.67
CA LYS A 359 13.39 -5.03 -31.57
C LYS A 359 14.45 -3.97 -31.30
N PRO A 360 14.95 -3.27 -32.33
CA PRO A 360 15.86 -2.14 -32.14
C PRO A 360 15.23 -1.13 -31.19
N ARG A 361 15.96 -0.74 -30.15
CA ARG A 361 15.52 0.28 -29.19
C ARG A 361 15.98 1.64 -29.67
N HIS A 362 15.03 2.57 -29.81
CA HIS A 362 15.33 3.96 -30.10
C HIS A 362 15.38 4.74 -28.79
N LEU A 363 16.52 5.37 -28.52
CA LEU A 363 16.69 6.23 -27.36
C LEU A 363 16.67 7.68 -27.87
N ALA A 364 15.66 8.44 -27.45
CA ALA A 364 15.55 9.85 -27.73
C ALA A 364 15.84 10.62 -26.44
N LEU A 365 16.93 11.36 -26.44
CA LEU A 365 17.39 12.20 -25.34
C LEU A 365 17.83 13.53 -25.96
N GLU A 366 17.50 14.63 -25.29
CA GLU A 366 17.95 15.96 -25.68
C GLU A 366 19.31 16.24 -25.03
N HIS A 367 20.20 16.94 -25.74
CA HIS A 367 21.43 17.42 -25.13
C HIS A 367 21.05 18.49 -24.08
N PRO A 368 21.57 18.40 -22.84
CA PRO A 368 21.18 19.30 -21.75
C PRO A 368 21.50 20.77 -22.03
N ASP A 369 22.44 21.04 -22.94
CA ASP A 369 22.72 22.36 -23.47
C ASP A 369 22.50 22.38 -24.99
N ALA A 370 21.38 22.94 -25.41
CA ALA A 370 20.98 23.00 -26.83
C ALA A 370 21.76 24.05 -27.64
N GLU A 371 22.44 25.00 -26.98
CA GLU A 371 23.20 26.07 -27.64
C GLU A 371 24.65 25.63 -27.96
N LEU A 372 25.11 24.58 -27.28
CA LEU A 372 26.46 24.02 -27.39
C LEU A 372 26.73 23.35 -28.76
N VAL A 373 25.69 22.91 -29.48
CA VAL A 373 25.82 22.23 -30.78
C VAL A 373 25.17 23.06 -31.89
N PRO A 374 25.95 23.77 -32.72
CA PRO A 374 25.42 24.51 -33.87
C PRO A 374 24.68 23.59 -34.84
N THR A 375 23.58 24.08 -35.43
CA THR A 375 22.74 23.33 -36.39
C THR A 375 23.47 22.88 -37.66
N SER A 376 24.62 23.49 -37.97
CA SER A 376 25.47 23.13 -39.11
C SER A 376 26.46 21.99 -38.81
N ARG A 377 26.59 21.56 -37.54
CA ARG A 377 27.53 20.50 -37.14
C ARG A 377 26.95 19.12 -37.46
N THR A 378 27.73 18.29 -38.13
CA THR A 378 27.33 16.92 -38.46
C THR A 378 27.28 16.07 -37.20
N TRP A 379 26.38 15.10 -37.17
CA TRP A 379 26.21 14.20 -36.03
C TRP A 379 27.48 13.42 -35.66
N TRP A 380 28.31 13.09 -36.65
CA TRP A 380 29.60 12.42 -36.47
C TRP A 380 30.65 13.27 -35.72
N ALA A 381 30.51 14.59 -35.78
CA ALA A 381 31.43 15.56 -35.19
C ALA A 381 30.81 16.33 -34.01
N ALA A 382 29.60 15.94 -33.58
CA ALA A 382 28.94 16.48 -32.41
C ALA A 382 29.41 15.74 -31.14
N PRO A 383 29.40 16.39 -29.96
CA PRO A 383 29.64 15.72 -28.70
C PRO A 383 28.68 14.53 -28.52
N PRO A 384 29.15 13.37 -28.02
CA PRO A 384 28.29 12.23 -27.78
C PRO A 384 27.31 12.52 -26.64
N LEU A 385 26.14 11.92 -26.72
CA LEU A 385 25.13 12.03 -25.67
C LEU A 385 25.36 10.92 -24.64
N GLU A 386 25.52 11.30 -23.38
CA GLU A 386 25.67 10.34 -22.30
C GLU A 386 24.32 9.70 -21.96
N ILE A 387 24.25 8.38 -22.12
CA ILE A 387 23.07 7.59 -21.81
C ILE A 387 23.35 6.77 -20.56
N SER A 388 22.51 6.94 -19.54
CA SER A 388 22.59 6.15 -18.31
C SER A 388 22.42 4.65 -18.61
N ARG A 389 23.36 3.82 -18.13
CA ARG A 389 23.42 2.35 -18.34
C ARG A 389 22.48 1.55 -17.43
N THR A 390 21.40 2.16 -16.96
CA THR A 390 20.52 1.66 -15.88
C THR A 390 19.98 0.25 -16.06
N LEU A 391 19.91 -0.27 -17.30
CA LEU A 391 19.50 -1.65 -17.57
C LEU A 391 20.53 -2.70 -17.08
N ALA A 392 21.83 -2.40 -17.18
CA ALA A 392 22.92 -3.33 -16.84
C ALA A 392 23.25 -3.34 -15.34
N GLU A 393 23.01 -2.23 -14.64
CA GLU A 393 23.41 -2.06 -13.23
C GLU A 393 22.23 -2.20 -12.24
N THR A 394 20.99 -1.87 -12.64
CA THR A 394 19.86 -1.79 -11.69
C THR A 394 18.64 -2.62 -12.10
N GLY A 395 18.67 -3.27 -13.26
CA GLY A 395 17.56 -4.11 -13.76
C GLY A 395 16.26 -3.35 -14.06
N ARG A 396 16.24 -2.02 -13.94
CA ARG A 396 15.10 -1.18 -14.32
C ARG A 396 15.13 -0.93 -15.82
N ALA A 397 14.04 -1.28 -16.50
CA ALA A 397 13.81 -0.82 -17.87
C ALA A 397 13.67 0.71 -17.86
N PRO A 398 14.50 1.47 -18.61
CA PRO A 398 14.21 2.88 -18.82
C PRO A 398 12.85 2.96 -19.52
N THR A 399 11.96 3.80 -19.00
CA THR A 399 10.70 4.11 -19.68
C THR A 399 11.05 4.62 -21.06
N ALA A 400 10.66 3.88 -22.11
CA ALA A 400 10.82 4.36 -23.47
C ALA A 400 10.06 5.67 -23.58
N GLY A 401 10.77 6.79 -23.67
CA GLY A 401 10.17 8.07 -23.99
C GLY A 401 9.48 7.94 -25.35
N ALA A 402 8.30 8.54 -25.49
CA ALA A 402 7.72 8.72 -26.80
C ALA A 402 8.76 9.43 -27.70
N PRO A 403 8.91 9.05 -28.98
CA PRO A 403 9.88 9.69 -29.86
C PRO A 403 9.64 11.21 -29.82
N ALA A 404 10.73 11.98 -29.66
CA ALA A 404 10.65 13.43 -29.72
C ALA A 404 9.93 13.85 -31.00
N ARG A 405 9.09 14.89 -30.89
CA ARG A 405 8.27 15.37 -32.00
C ARG A 405 9.20 15.87 -33.10
N ILE A 406 9.42 15.06 -34.14
CA ILE A 406 10.23 15.43 -35.30
C ILE A 406 9.70 16.78 -35.81
N ALA A 407 10.57 17.79 -35.87
CA ALA A 407 10.22 19.12 -36.37
C ALA A 407 9.62 18.97 -37.77
N ARG A 408 8.30 19.18 -37.88
CA ARG A 408 7.59 19.04 -39.14
C ARG A 408 7.98 20.23 -40.02
N ASN A 409 8.65 19.94 -41.14
CA ASN A 409 8.93 20.92 -42.18
C ASN A 409 7.62 21.27 -42.91
N ASP A 410 6.72 21.99 -42.25
CA ASP A 410 5.39 22.34 -42.77
C ASP A 410 5.48 23.20 -44.04
N ALA A 411 6.58 23.94 -44.21
CA ALA A 411 6.88 24.65 -45.46
C ALA A 411 7.21 23.68 -46.61
N GLY A 412 8.00 22.64 -46.35
CA GLY A 412 8.31 21.58 -47.31
C GLY A 412 7.07 20.75 -47.69
N VAL A 413 6.23 20.40 -46.70
CA VAL A 413 4.98 19.66 -46.93
C VAL A 413 4.01 20.47 -47.80
N ARG A 414 3.86 21.77 -47.53
CA ARG A 414 3.02 22.66 -48.35
C ARG A 414 3.51 22.75 -49.80
N ARG A 415 4.83 22.96 -50.00
CA ARG A 415 5.45 23.02 -51.33
C ARG A 415 5.25 21.73 -52.13
N LEU A 416 5.43 20.56 -51.50
CA LEU A 416 5.23 19.27 -52.15
C LEU A 416 3.76 19.03 -52.52
N ARG A 417 2.82 19.47 -51.67
CA ARG A 417 1.38 19.37 -51.94
C ARG A 417 0.96 20.26 -53.11
N GLU A 418 1.47 21.49 -53.18
CA GLU A 418 1.24 22.40 -54.31
C GLU A 418 1.79 21.82 -55.62
N ALA A 419 3.02 21.27 -55.60
CA ALA A 419 3.60 20.60 -56.76
C ALA A 419 2.79 19.38 -57.22
N GLN A 420 2.25 18.59 -56.27
CA GLN A 420 1.40 17.45 -56.58
C GLN A 420 0.07 17.87 -57.23
N LEU A 421 -0.57 18.92 -56.72
CA LEU A 421 -1.82 19.46 -57.28
C LEU A 421 -1.59 20.05 -58.67
N ALA A 422 -0.49 20.77 -58.89
CA ALA A 422 -0.11 21.27 -60.22
C ALA A 422 0.10 20.10 -61.20
N ALA A 423 0.86 19.08 -60.81
CA ALA A 423 1.08 17.90 -61.64
C ALA A 423 -0.22 17.13 -61.95
N GLN A 424 -1.19 17.07 -61.03
CA GLN A 424 -2.51 16.49 -61.26
C GLN A 424 -3.33 17.30 -62.28
N ARG A 425 -3.35 18.64 -62.17
CA ARG A 425 -4.05 19.51 -63.13
C ARG A 425 -3.49 19.36 -64.54
N GLU A 426 -2.18 19.36 -64.68
CA GLU A 426 -1.50 19.17 -65.97
C GLU A 426 -1.81 17.80 -66.59
N ARG A 427 -1.86 16.74 -65.78
CA ARG A 427 -2.24 15.40 -66.24
C ARG A 427 -3.70 15.31 -66.67
N ALA A 428 -4.60 15.96 -65.93
CA ALA A 428 -6.02 16.01 -66.29
C ALA A 428 -6.24 16.78 -67.60
N ALA A 429 -5.53 17.90 -67.81
CA ALA A 429 -5.57 18.64 -69.07
C ALA A 429 -5.03 17.81 -70.25
N ALA A 430 -3.90 17.11 -70.06
CA ALA A 430 -3.34 16.21 -71.07
C ALA A 430 -4.30 15.04 -71.38
N ALA A 431 -4.95 14.45 -70.37
CA ALA A 431 -5.95 13.40 -70.57
C ALA A 431 -7.15 13.92 -71.39
N ALA A 432 -7.69 15.10 -71.04
CA ALA A 432 -8.79 15.72 -71.77
C ALA A 432 -8.42 16.05 -73.23
N SER A 433 -7.21 16.53 -73.48
CA SER A 433 -6.72 16.71 -74.87
C SER A 433 -6.65 15.38 -75.62
N LEU A 434 -6.26 14.30 -74.93
CA LEU A 434 -6.15 12.95 -75.50
C LEU A 434 -7.49 12.35 -75.94
N SER A 435 -8.60 12.74 -75.32
CA SER A 435 -9.94 12.27 -75.69
C SER A 435 -10.60 13.09 -76.82
N GLN A 436 -10.07 14.26 -77.16
CA GLN A 436 -10.65 15.17 -78.16
C GLN A 436 -10.32 14.80 -79.62
N GLY A 437 -9.52 13.75 -79.86
CA GLY A 437 -9.18 13.32 -81.22
C GLY A 437 -8.54 11.93 -81.31
N SER A 438 -8.41 11.44 -82.53
CA SER A 438 -7.77 10.14 -82.82
C SER A 438 -6.27 10.19 -82.53
N VAL A 439 -5.79 9.34 -81.61
CA VAL A 439 -4.36 9.24 -81.25
C VAL A 439 -3.45 8.80 -82.42
N HIS A 440 -4.02 8.28 -83.51
CA HIS A 440 -3.28 7.83 -84.69
C HIS A 440 -3.07 8.95 -85.73
N GLU A 441 -3.90 10.00 -85.67
CA GLU A 441 -3.94 11.06 -86.69
C GLU A 441 -3.16 12.32 -86.30
N ARG A 442 -2.65 12.38 -85.07
CA ARG A 442 -1.90 13.53 -84.53
C ARG A 442 -0.60 13.10 -83.87
N VAL A 443 0.30 14.07 -83.66
CA VAL A 443 1.52 13.88 -82.88
C VAL A 443 1.21 14.23 -81.42
N LEU A 444 1.36 13.25 -80.53
CA LEU A 444 1.14 13.44 -79.10
C LEU A 444 2.29 14.19 -78.45
N ASP A 445 1.99 15.18 -77.63
CA ASP A 445 3.03 15.87 -76.85
C ASP A 445 3.59 14.95 -75.74
N ARG A 446 4.60 15.45 -75.02
CA ARG A 446 5.27 14.66 -73.95
C ARG A 446 4.29 14.23 -72.84
N ARG A 447 3.37 15.11 -72.46
CA ARG A 447 2.43 14.90 -71.35
C ARG A 447 1.30 13.97 -71.76
N GLU A 448 0.79 14.14 -72.97
CA GLU A 448 -0.17 13.23 -73.59
C GLU A 448 0.41 11.82 -73.70
N THR A 449 1.67 11.72 -74.14
CA THR A 449 2.36 10.42 -74.24
C THR A 449 2.48 9.74 -72.87
N GLU A 450 2.82 10.48 -71.81
CA GLU A 450 2.86 9.93 -70.45
C GLU A 450 1.49 9.45 -69.92
N VAL A 451 0.41 10.13 -70.30
CA VAL A 451 -0.96 9.71 -69.94
C VAL A 451 -1.35 8.46 -70.73
N LEU A 452 -1.04 8.41 -72.03
CA LEU A 452 -1.32 7.25 -72.87
C LEU A 452 -0.60 5.98 -72.37
N LEU A 453 0.67 6.09 -71.99
CA LEU A 453 1.45 4.96 -71.46
C LEU A 453 0.88 4.44 -70.13
N ARG A 454 0.38 5.34 -69.27
CA ARG A 454 -0.31 4.94 -68.03
C ARG A 454 -1.65 4.26 -68.28
N LEU A 455 -2.42 4.77 -69.24
CA LEU A 455 -3.66 4.12 -69.65
C LEU A 455 -3.40 2.74 -70.28
N LEU A 456 -2.30 2.59 -71.02
CA LEU A 456 -1.85 1.30 -71.56
C LEU A 456 -1.42 0.34 -70.46
N ASP A 457 -0.71 0.80 -69.43
CA ASP A 457 -0.34 0.00 -68.26
C ASP A 457 -1.59 -0.45 -67.48
N ALA A 458 -2.54 0.45 -67.27
CA ALA A 458 -3.82 0.12 -66.66
C ALA A 458 -4.63 -0.88 -67.51
N ALA A 459 -4.64 -0.74 -68.84
CA ALA A 459 -5.30 -1.68 -69.74
C ALA A 459 -4.58 -3.04 -69.82
N SER A 460 -3.25 -3.06 -69.67
CA SER A 460 -2.42 -4.26 -69.80
C SER A 460 -2.43 -5.14 -68.56
N THR A 461 -2.70 -4.60 -67.37
CA THR A 461 -2.92 -5.43 -66.16
C THR A 461 -4.12 -6.37 -66.28
N ALA A 462 -5.08 -6.06 -67.16
CA ALA A 462 -6.19 -6.96 -67.51
C ALA A 462 -5.85 -7.98 -68.62
N TRP A 463 -4.61 -8.00 -69.14
CA TRP A 463 -4.16 -8.91 -70.20
C TRP A 463 -3.65 -10.23 -69.62
N VAL A 464 -4.55 -11.08 -69.12
CA VAL A 464 -4.22 -12.51 -68.87
C VAL A 464 -5.08 -13.40 -69.78
N PRO A 465 -4.53 -13.95 -70.88
CA PRO A 465 -5.21 -14.98 -71.68
C PRO A 465 -4.64 -16.37 -71.40
N VAL A 466 -5.47 -17.33 -70.94
CA VAL A 466 -5.14 -18.77 -70.83
C VAL A 466 -5.69 -19.52 -72.06
N SER A 467 -5.25 -19.13 -73.25
CA SER A 467 -5.74 -19.59 -74.58
C SER A 467 -7.08 -18.95 -75.03
N GLY A 468 -7.01 -18.14 -76.09
CA GLY A 468 -8.15 -17.43 -76.69
C GLY A 468 -7.83 -15.97 -77.03
N LYS A 469 -8.42 -15.46 -78.13
CA LYS A 469 -8.34 -14.03 -78.49
C LYS A 469 -9.20 -13.22 -77.49
N VAL A 470 -8.62 -12.18 -76.90
CA VAL A 470 -9.34 -11.25 -76.02
C VAL A 470 -9.99 -10.16 -76.88
N ASP A 471 -11.33 -10.06 -76.82
CA ASP A 471 -12.18 -9.17 -77.64
C ASP A 471 -12.02 -7.66 -77.34
N GLY A 472 -11.14 -7.30 -76.41
CA GLY A 472 -10.74 -5.93 -76.12
C GLY A 472 -10.60 -5.69 -74.63
N THR A 473 -9.78 -4.71 -74.25
CA THR A 473 -9.55 -4.33 -72.84
C THR A 473 -9.64 -2.83 -72.67
N THR A 474 -10.15 -2.41 -71.52
CA THR A 474 -10.28 -0.99 -71.17
C THR A 474 -9.45 -0.65 -69.94
N GLY A 475 -8.75 0.48 -69.97
CA GLY A 475 -8.09 1.09 -68.82
C GLY A 475 -8.58 2.52 -68.63
N SER A 476 -8.86 2.93 -67.39
CA SER A 476 -9.37 4.27 -67.09
C SER A 476 -8.47 5.01 -66.10
N ASP A 477 -8.11 6.25 -66.41
CA ASP A 477 -7.35 7.15 -65.53
C ASP A 477 -7.75 8.61 -65.84
N ASN A 478 -7.72 9.48 -64.83
CA ASN A 478 -7.98 10.93 -64.93
C ASN A 478 -9.21 11.34 -65.77
N GLY A 479 -10.31 10.56 -65.69
CA GLY A 479 -11.57 10.88 -66.39
C GLY A 479 -11.63 10.44 -67.86
N VAL A 480 -10.65 9.66 -68.32
CA VAL A 480 -10.57 9.16 -69.70
C VAL A 480 -10.42 7.64 -69.70
N THR A 481 -11.02 6.98 -70.69
CA THR A 481 -10.95 5.53 -70.89
C THR A 481 -10.25 5.23 -72.21
N LEU A 482 -9.17 4.45 -72.13
CA LEU A 482 -8.53 3.82 -73.28
C LEU A 482 -9.22 2.48 -73.56
N THR A 483 -9.67 2.28 -74.79
CA THR A 483 -10.14 0.99 -75.31
C THR A 483 -9.11 0.45 -76.30
N VAL A 484 -8.66 -0.77 -76.07
CA VAL A 484 -7.74 -1.48 -76.97
C VAL A 484 -8.53 -2.50 -77.77
N ARG A 485 -8.58 -2.34 -79.10
CA ARG A 485 -9.27 -3.27 -80.01
C ARG A 485 -8.25 -4.06 -80.84
N PRO A 486 -8.53 -5.34 -81.16
CA PRO A 486 -7.74 -6.06 -82.15
C PRO A 486 -7.93 -5.41 -83.54
N CYS A 487 -6.87 -5.35 -84.33
CA CYS A 487 -6.91 -4.96 -85.74
C CYS A 487 -5.92 -5.80 -86.55
N ASP A 488 -6.11 -5.90 -87.86
CA ASP A 488 -5.15 -6.56 -88.73
C ASP A 488 -3.99 -5.59 -89.05
N GLY A 489 -2.75 -6.02 -88.78
CA GLY A 489 -1.53 -5.24 -89.03
C GLY A 489 -1.03 -4.41 -87.84
N SER A 490 0.10 -3.70 -88.02
CA SER A 490 0.66 -2.81 -87.00
C SER A 490 0.04 -1.42 -87.11
N THR A 491 -0.36 -0.83 -85.97
CA THR A 491 -0.66 0.60 -85.88
C THR A 491 0.54 1.36 -85.33
N VAL A 492 0.62 2.66 -85.62
CA VAL A 492 1.73 3.53 -85.21
C VAL A 492 1.18 4.82 -84.64
N ILE A 493 1.58 5.15 -83.42
CA ILE A 493 1.27 6.41 -82.75
C ILE A 493 2.51 7.30 -82.78
N ARG A 494 2.36 8.52 -83.28
CA ARG A 494 3.43 9.52 -83.32
C ARG A 494 3.45 10.27 -81.98
N THR A 495 4.58 10.29 -81.31
CA THR A 495 4.80 11.01 -80.05
C THR A 495 5.96 11.99 -80.19
N ALA A 496 6.03 12.98 -79.31
CA ALA A 496 7.16 13.90 -79.23
C ALA A 496 8.50 13.20 -78.92
N ALA A 497 8.48 11.97 -78.41
CA ALA A 497 9.65 11.16 -78.11
C ALA A 497 9.99 10.11 -79.18
N GLY A 498 9.19 9.99 -80.24
CA GLY A 498 9.36 8.98 -81.30
C GLY A 498 8.08 8.25 -81.68
N LEU A 499 8.22 7.07 -82.28
CA LEU A 499 7.10 6.26 -82.78
C LEU A 499 6.79 5.10 -81.83
N LEU A 500 5.53 4.97 -81.42
CA LEU A 500 5.03 3.82 -80.67
C LEU A 500 4.33 2.86 -81.63
N HIS A 501 4.94 1.69 -81.85
CA HIS A 501 4.40 0.63 -82.69
C HIS A 501 3.56 -0.35 -81.87
N LEU A 502 2.35 -0.66 -82.34
CA LEU A 502 1.42 -1.58 -81.70
C LEU A 502 0.99 -2.65 -82.70
N ASN A 503 1.42 -3.89 -82.46
CA ASN A 503 1.12 -5.02 -83.34
C ASN A 503 -0.31 -5.53 -83.11
N ASN A 504 -1.10 -5.63 -84.18
CA ASN A 504 -2.46 -6.15 -84.20
C ASN A 504 -3.42 -5.49 -83.21
N ARG A 505 -3.13 -4.25 -82.80
CA ARG A 505 -3.92 -3.51 -81.81
C ARG A 505 -4.12 -2.08 -82.27
N ARG A 506 -5.33 -1.57 -82.08
CA ARG A 506 -5.70 -0.17 -82.30
C ARG A 506 -6.22 0.43 -81.00
N LEU A 507 -5.71 1.62 -80.67
CA LEU A 507 -6.10 2.37 -79.49
C LEU A 507 -7.20 3.38 -79.82
N GLU A 508 -8.20 3.45 -78.97
CA GLU A 508 -9.24 4.48 -78.98
C GLU A 508 -9.38 5.08 -77.59
N VAL A 509 -9.26 6.40 -77.48
CA VAL A 509 -9.31 7.12 -76.21
C VAL A 509 -10.58 7.98 -76.19
N ARG A 510 -11.40 7.81 -75.17
CA ARG A 510 -12.67 8.55 -75.02
C ARG A 510 -12.82 9.09 -73.61
N GLU A 511 -13.53 10.20 -73.46
CA GLU A 511 -13.90 10.69 -72.14
C GLU A 511 -14.78 9.64 -71.43
N SER A 512 -14.48 9.38 -70.16
CA SER A 512 -15.22 8.41 -69.36
C SER A 512 -16.60 8.99 -69.05
N SER A 513 -17.64 8.52 -69.74
CA SER A 513 -19.02 8.87 -69.37
C SER A 513 -19.27 8.42 -67.92
N ARG A 514 -19.54 9.36 -67.01
CA ARG A 514 -20.05 9.03 -65.67
C ARG A 514 -21.35 8.24 -65.85
N ARG A 515 -21.31 6.92 -65.64
CA ARG A 515 -22.53 6.13 -65.42
C ARG A 515 -23.22 6.73 -64.20
N GLY A 516 -24.32 7.45 -64.43
CA GLY A 516 -25.23 7.87 -63.38
C GLY A 516 -25.78 6.63 -62.68
N GLY A 517 -25.19 6.30 -61.52
CA GLY A 517 -25.77 5.37 -60.56
C GLY A 517 -26.74 6.13 -59.68
N ALA A 518 -28.03 5.82 -59.82
CA ALA A 518 -29.03 6.18 -58.85
C ALA A 518 -28.68 5.57 -57.48
N ARG A 519 -28.52 6.43 -56.47
CA ARG A 519 -29.01 6.25 -55.11
C ARG A 519 -29.02 7.58 -54.38
#